data_AF-A0ABD3G7I2-F1
#
_entry.id   AF-A0ABD3G7I2-F1
#
_cell.length_a   1.000
_cell.length_b   1.000
_cell.length_c   1.000
_cell.angle_alpha   90.00
_cell.angle_beta   90.00
_cell.angle_gamma   90.00
#
_symmetry.space_group_name_H-M   'P 1'
#
loop_
_entity.id
_entity.type
_entity.pdbx_description
1 polymer ?
#
loop_
_entity_poly.entity_id
_entity_poly.type
_entity_poly.pdbx_seq_one_letter_code
_entity_poly.pdbx_strand_id
1 'polypeptide(L)'
;MDVAQHAAVGAIVAGGGLTAAHCLLSRRLKPPSSLALSLGSFVGVYRLLEGTGRKLSARNGQRVPDASQAAAIAAAVALVQLEAERKTIMVSYAVVEAVLTLIQEYTALAESTFIDIPVGALAVGPLIDSWIYQSDAITKSQLAALDSFCQLPTSVLHRMRDEIPSGTLVSRCDVFHRGRTCTQFHLDYFAKGMKFAIRLYVPIYAVTVLAPKYKRWIWGPRPALAPLVARYLRTCCCLTMLYQVPLGFSCLSPSDRHRATVRMAGALTTLAFLAEHEHRRGSVIKAVGVYTTGTIAARIAAALSLPPLAVKLGQIVVLSTAMAVIFRRTTPNSSRMTRMLNGYSDQLASTEDDAKR
;
A
#
# COMPACT_ATOMS: atom_id res chain seq x y z
N MET A 1 14.82 -28.12 21.20
CA MET A 1 15.07 -27.77 19.79
C MET A 1 16.02 -26.60 19.72
N ASP A 2 17.01 -26.66 18.82
CA ASP A 2 18.04 -25.63 18.71
C ASP A 2 17.50 -24.37 17.99
N VAL A 3 17.95 -23.17 18.35
CA VAL A 3 17.41 -21.91 17.77
C VAL A 3 17.58 -21.89 16.25
N ALA A 4 18.70 -22.43 15.77
CA ALA A 4 18.98 -22.60 14.35
C ALA A 4 17.96 -23.51 13.65
N GLN A 5 17.50 -24.58 14.30
CA GLN A 5 16.48 -25.48 13.73
C GLN A 5 15.12 -24.78 13.60
N HIS A 6 14.70 -24.00 14.61
CA HIS A 6 13.45 -23.23 14.53
C HIS A 6 13.50 -22.11 13.47
N ALA A 7 14.65 -21.44 13.34
CA ALA A 7 14.88 -20.44 12.30
C ALA A 7 14.86 -21.07 10.91
N ALA A 8 15.53 -22.21 10.71
CA ALA A 8 15.54 -22.94 9.45
C ALA A 8 14.14 -23.44 9.06
N VAL A 9 13.39 -24.02 10.00
CA VAL A 9 12.00 -24.45 9.76
C VAL A 9 11.12 -23.25 9.40
N GLY A 10 11.27 -22.11 10.08
CA GLY A 10 10.54 -20.88 9.74
C GLY A 10 10.83 -20.37 8.33
N ALA A 11 12.12 -20.32 7.96
CA ALA A 11 12.55 -19.90 6.63
C ALA A 11 12.03 -20.85 5.54
N ILE A 12 12.10 -22.17 5.77
CA ILE A 12 11.63 -23.20 4.84
C ILE A 12 10.10 -23.12 4.69
N VAL A 13 9.34 -22.94 5.76
CA VAL A 13 7.88 -22.82 5.67
C VAL A 13 7.47 -21.54 4.94
N ALA A 14 8.09 -20.40 5.26
CA ALA A 14 7.77 -19.12 4.64
C ALA A 14 8.17 -19.06 3.15
N GLY A 15 9.42 -19.43 2.83
CA GLY A 15 9.92 -19.42 1.44
C GLY A 15 9.44 -20.61 0.61
N GLY A 16 9.45 -21.81 1.20
CA GLY A 16 8.99 -23.04 0.55
C GLY A 16 7.47 -23.05 0.32
N GLY A 17 6.67 -22.53 1.25
CA GLY A 17 5.22 -22.41 1.09
C GLY A 17 4.82 -21.51 -0.08
N LEU A 18 5.49 -20.36 -0.24
CA LEU A 18 5.25 -19.46 -1.37
C LEU A 18 5.68 -20.08 -2.71
N THR A 19 6.82 -20.78 -2.69
CA THR A 19 7.36 -21.49 -3.87
C THR A 19 6.43 -22.62 -4.31
N ALA A 20 5.91 -23.40 -3.35
CA ALA A 20 4.94 -24.45 -3.60
C ALA A 20 3.62 -23.89 -4.18
N ALA A 21 3.10 -22.80 -3.61
CA ALA A 21 1.90 -22.12 -4.14
C ALA A 21 2.11 -21.65 -5.58
N HIS A 22 3.27 -21.06 -5.91
CA HIS A 22 3.62 -20.68 -7.27
C HIS A 22 3.75 -21.88 -8.22
N CYS A 23 4.33 -22.99 -7.77
CA CYS A 23 4.42 -24.22 -8.57
C CYS A 23 3.04 -24.80 -8.86
N LEU A 24 2.14 -24.79 -7.87
CA LEU A 24 0.76 -25.26 -8.01
C LEU A 24 -0.05 -24.37 -8.96
N LEU A 25 0.01 -23.05 -8.79
CA LEU A 25 -0.71 -22.10 -9.63
C LEU A 25 -0.21 -22.11 -11.09
N SER A 26 1.09 -22.28 -11.29
CA SER A 26 1.69 -22.35 -12.62
C SER A 26 1.73 -23.75 -13.23
N ARG A 27 1.29 -24.78 -12.47
CA ARG A 27 1.36 -26.21 -12.82
C ARG A 27 2.74 -26.66 -13.32
N ARG A 28 3.81 -25.99 -12.86
CA ARG A 28 5.19 -26.23 -13.27
C ARG A 28 6.10 -26.08 -12.06
N LEU A 29 7.09 -26.97 -11.95
CA LEU A 29 8.18 -26.80 -10.99
C LEU A 29 9.00 -25.59 -11.40
N LYS A 30 9.08 -24.60 -10.50
CA LYS A 30 9.86 -23.39 -10.69
C LYS A 30 10.81 -23.20 -9.50
N PRO A 31 12.01 -22.64 -9.73
CA PRO A 31 12.89 -22.25 -8.65
C PRO A 31 12.20 -21.22 -7.72
N PRO A 32 12.63 -21.12 -6.46
CA PRO A 32 12.07 -20.16 -5.52
C PRO A 32 12.22 -18.73 -6.07
N SER A 33 11.11 -18.01 -6.15
CA SER A 33 11.11 -16.62 -6.60
C SER A 33 11.93 -15.74 -5.65
N SER A 34 12.44 -14.62 -6.15
CA SER A 34 13.12 -13.60 -5.32
C SER A 34 12.26 -13.18 -4.11
N LEU A 35 10.93 -13.07 -4.28
CA LEU A 35 10.01 -12.78 -3.20
C LEU A 35 10.01 -13.88 -2.12
N ALA A 36 10.01 -15.15 -2.53
CA ALA A 36 10.03 -16.30 -1.64
C ALA A 36 11.36 -16.39 -0.86
N LEU A 37 12.48 -16.14 -1.54
CA LEU A 37 13.81 -16.08 -0.92
C LEU A 37 13.90 -14.91 0.07
N SER A 38 13.45 -13.72 -0.33
CA SER A 38 13.38 -12.53 0.52
C SER A 38 12.57 -12.79 1.79
N LEU A 39 11.36 -13.32 1.67
CA LEU A 39 10.51 -13.67 2.82
C LEU A 39 11.14 -14.75 3.72
N GLY A 40 11.66 -15.83 3.11
CA GLY A 40 12.33 -16.90 3.85
C GLY A 40 13.53 -16.39 4.64
N SER A 41 14.35 -15.54 4.00
CA SER A 41 15.52 -14.92 4.63
C SER A 41 15.16 -13.97 5.76
N PHE A 42 14.11 -13.14 5.60
CA PHE A 42 13.59 -12.29 6.67
C PHE A 42 13.21 -13.12 7.90
N VAL A 43 12.35 -14.14 7.71
CA VAL A 43 11.85 -14.98 8.82
C VAL A 43 12.99 -15.74 9.49
N GLY A 44 13.91 -16.30 8.70
CA GLY A 44 15.06 -17.05 9.21
C GLY A 44 16.00 -16.18 10.04
N VAL A 45 16.43 -15.04 9.49
CA VAL A 45 17.35 -14.11 10.18
C VAL A 45 16.70 -13.51 11.42
N TYR A 46 15.44 -13.08 11.33
CA TYR A 46 14.68 -12.54 12.46
C TYR A 46 14.63 -13.55 13.62
N ARG A 47 14.15 -14.77 13.35
CA ARG A 47 14.00 -15.81 14.40
C ARG A 47 15.34 -16.23 14.99
N LEU A 48 16.40 -16.27 14.18
CA LEU A 48 17.73 -16.59 14.67
C LEU A 48 18.25 -15.51 15.63
N LEU A 49 18.14 -14.24 15.25
CA LEU A 49 18.66 -13.11 16.05
C LEU A 49 17.82 -12.87 17.29
N GLU A 50 16.50 -12.87 17.18
CA GLU A 50 15.58 -12.72 18.32
C GLU A 50 15.69 -13.91 19.29
N GLY A 51 15.70 -15.14 18.76
CA GLY A 51 15.79 -16.36 19.58
C GLY A 51 17.13 -16.46 20.32
N THR A 52 18.23 -16.09 19.66
CA THR A 52 19.56 -15.98 20.29
C THR A 52 19.58 -14.84 21.30
N GLY A 53 18.95 -13.72 20.96
CA GLY A 53 18.68 -12.56 21.82
C GLY A 53 18.15 -12.92 23.19
N ARG A 54 17.01 -13.62 23.21
CA ARG A 54 16.37 -14.00 24.47
C ARG A 54 17.17 -14.99 25.29
N LYS A 55 17.82 -15.97 24.64
CA LYS A 55 18.65 -16.96 25.35
C LYS A 55 19.85 -16.32 26.05
N LEU A 56 20.46 -15.30 25.45
CA LEU A 56 21.59 -14.57 26.03
C LEU A 56 21.16 -13.55 27.09
N SER A 57 20.05 -12.82 26.87
CA SER A 57 19.49 -11.89 27.87
C SER A 57 19.09 -12.60 29.16
N ALA A 58 18.53 -13.82 29.07
CA ALA A 58 18.20 -14.64 30.23
C ALA A 58 19.44 -15.14 31.01
N ARG A 59 20.63 -15.10 30.40
CA ARG A 59 21.85 -15.71 30.96
C ARG A 59 22.82 -14.69 31.55
N ASN A 60 22.97 -13.51 30.96
CA ASN A 60 24.07 -12.59 31.28
C ASN A 60 23.68 -11.10 31.46
N GLY A 61 22.39 -10.72 31.40
CA GLY A 61 21.98 -9.32 31.58
C GLY A 61 22.54 -8.33 30.54
N GLN A 62 23.20 -8.82 29.48
CA GLN A 62 23.79 -8.01 28.40
C GLN A 62 22.77 -7.63 27.33
N ARG A 63 23.00 -6.47 26.69
CA ARG A 63 22.23 -5.96 25.53
C ARG A 63 22.45 -6.86 24.32
N VAL A 64 21.53 -7.78 24.08
CA VAL A 64 21.48 -8.66 22.91
C VAL A 64 20.28 -8.20 22.07
N PRO A 65 20.32 -8.28 20.72
CA PRO A 65 19.32 -7.66 19.87
C PRO A 65 17.88 -7.94 20.28
N ASP A 66 17.20 -6.86 20.62
CA ASP A 66 15.75 -6.82 20.80
C ASP A 66 15.05 -7.09 19.45
N ALA A 67 13.76 -7.44 19.49
CA ALA A 67 12.93 -7.74 18.32
C ALA A 67 13.03 -6.63 17.25
N SER A 68 13.11 -5.37 17.68
CA SER A 68 13.33 -4.21 16.81
C SER A 68 14.64 -4.26 16.03
N GLN A 69 15.74 -4.64 16.68
CA GLN A 69 17.08 -4.76 16.05
C GLN A 69 17.16 -6.00 15.15
N ALA A 70 16.58 -7.12 15.59
CA ALA A 70 16.47 -8.33 14.78
C ALA A 70 15.68 -8.08 13.48
N ALA A 71 14.57 -7.34 13.56
CA ALA A 71 13.77 -6.96 12.40
C ALA A 71 14.53 -6.03 11.44
N ALA A 72 15.28 -5.06 11.97
CA ALA A 72 16.10 -4.15 11.16
C ALA A 72 17.14 -4.90 10.32
N ILE A 73 17.84 -5.86 10.94
CA ILE A 73 18.88 -6.67 10.27
C ILE A 73 18.23 -7.65 9.28
N ALA A 74 17.16 -8.33 9.68
CA ALA A 74 16.41 -9.23 8.80
C ALA A 74 15.89 -8.51 7.55
N ALA A 75 15.40 -7.27 7.71
CA ALA A 75 14.92 -6.45 6.61
C ALA A 75 16.02 -6.09 5.61
N ALA A 76 17.22 -5.75 6.10
CA ALA A 76 18.37 -5.47 5.24
C ALA A 76 18.72 -6.70 4.38
N VAL A 77 18.80 -7.88 5.00
CA VAL A 77 19.10 -9.14 4.30
C VAL A 77 18.01 -9.47 3.27
N ALA A 78 16.75 -9.33 3.65
CA ALA A 78 15.61 -9.60 2.78
C ALA A 78 15.58 -8.67 1.56
N LEU A 79 15.90 -7.39 1.74
CA LEU A 79 15.90 -6.40 0.66
C LEU A 79 17.02 -6.64 -0.36
N VAL A 80 18.16 -7.19 0.05
CA VAL A 80 19.24 -7.56 -0.88
C VAL A 80 18.74 -8.64 -1.85
N GLN A 81 17.97 -9.61 -1.35
CA GLN A 81 17.45 -10.74 -2.15
C GLN A 81 16.23 -10.39 -3.00
N LEU A 82 15.58 -9.25 -2.73
CA LEU A 82 14.38 -8.82 -3.44
C LEU A 82 14.72 -8.24 -4.83
N GLU A 83 13.87 -8.50 -5.83
CA GLU A 83 13.96 -7.91 -7.18
C GLU A 83 13.84 -6.38 -7.12
N ALA A 84 14.60 -5.68 -7.98
CA ALA A 84 14.67 -4.22 -8.02
C ALA A 84 13.28 -3.56 -8.15
N GLU A 85 12.38 -4.12 -8.97
CA GLU A 85 11.03 -3.59 -9.18
C GLU A 85 10.17 -3.60 -7.91
N ARG A 86 10.44 -4.52 -6.97
CA ARG A 86 9.65 -4.68 -5.74
C ARG A 86 10.23 -3.92 -4.56
N LYS A 87 11.51 -3.52 -4.61
CA LYS A 87 12.18 -2.79 -3.51
C LYS A 87 11.46 -1.51 -3.17
N THR A 88 11.17 -0.69 -4.17
CA THR A 88 10.52 0.61 -3.96
C THR A 88 9.15 0.47 -3.30
N ILE A 89 8.34 -0.52 -3.73
CA ILE A 89 7.02 -0.78 -3.14
C ILE A 89 7.17 -1.23 -1.68
N MET A 90 8.09 -2.17 -1.41
CA MET A 90 8.31 -2.68 -0.06
C MET A 90 8.81 -1.59 0.90
N VAL A 91 9.81 -0.81 0.49
CA VAL A 91 10.34 0.31 1.28
C VAL A 91 9.25 1.35 1.53
N SER A 92 8.50 1.73 0.50
CA SER A 92 7.42 2.73 0.64
C SER A 92 6.31 2.23 1.58
N TYR A 93 5.96 0.95 1.51
CA TYR A 93 4.99 0.33 2.42
C TYR A 93 5.49 0.36 3.87
N ALA A 94 6.74 -0.05 4.11
CA ALA A 94 7.33 -0.02 5.43
C ALA A 94 7.38 1.39 6.02
N VAL A 95 7.76 2.39 5.21
CA VAL A 95 7.77 3.80 5.61
C VAL A 95 6.38 4.28 5.99
N VAL A 96 5.36 4.00 5.16
CA VAL A 96 3.99 4.39 5.45
C VAL A 96 3.50 3.75 6.76
N GLU A 97 3.75 2.46 6.98
CA GLU A 97 3.36 1.81 8.24
C GLU A 97 4.12 2.38 9.44
N ALA A 98 5.43 2.61 9.33
CA ALA A 98 6.23 3.19 10.41
C ALA A 98 5.78 4.62 10.76
N VAL A 99 5.50 5.45 9.76
CA VAL A 99 4.96 6.80 9.96
C VAL A 99 3.60 6.75 10.64
N LEU A 100 2.72 5.84 10.23
CA LEU A 100 1.41 5.68 10.88
C LEU A 100 1.56 5.23 12.34
N THR A 101 2.50 4.32 12.65
CA THR A 101 2.82 3.95 14.03
C THR A 101 3.29 5.16 14.84
N LEU A 102 4.18 5.98 14.29
CA LEU A 102 4.68 7.18 14.97
C LEU A 102 3.59 8.25 15.17
N ILE A 103 2.72 8.46 14.17
CA ILE A 103 1.59 9.40 14.28
C ILE A 103 0.66 8.95 15.41
N GLN A 104 0.34 7.66 15.49
CA GLN A 104 -0.48 7.12 16.58
C GLN A 104 0.17 7.30 17.96
N GLU A 105 1.51 7.25 18.04
CA GLU A 105 2.23 7.37 19.31
C GLU A 105 2.40 8.82 19.78
N TYR A 106 2.70 9.74 18.85
CA TYR A 106 3.16 11.08 19.18
C TYR A 106 2.12 12.17 18.93
N THR A 107 0.95 11.83 18.41
CA THR A 107 -0.06 12.84 18.05
C THR A 107 -1.49 12.39 18.36
N ALA A 108 -2.33 13.34 18.73
CA ALA A 108 -3.78 13.14 18.83
C ALA A 108 -4.48 13.04 17.46
N LEU A 109 -3.73 13.15 16.34
CA LEU A 109 -4.29 13.08 14.99
C LEU A 109 -4.97 11.74 14.71
N ALA A 110 -4.53 10.66 15.36
CA ALA A 110 -5.12 9.34 15.24
C ALA A 110 -6.57 9.25 15.77
N GLU A 111 -6.99 10.18 16.63
CA GLU A 111 -8.34 10.23 17.21
C GLU A 111 -9.34 10.95 16.30
N SER A 112 -8.87 11.62 15.24
CA SER A 112 -9.73 12.37 14.31
C SER A 112 -10.33 11.48 13.23
N THR A 113 -11.66 11.34 13.24
CA THR A 113 -12.45 10.46 12.34
C THR A 113 -12.26 10.75 10.84
N PHE A 114 -11.79 11.95 10.46
CA PHE A 114 -11.67 12.37 9.07
C PHE A 114 -10.27 12.80 8.66
N ILE A 115 -9.24 12.58 9.50
CA ILE A 115 -7.85 12.97 9.18
C ILE A 115 -7.31 12.29 7.90
N ASP A 116 -7.86 11.13 7.59
CA ASP A 116 -7.68 10.38 6.36
C ASP A 116 -7.85 11.23 5.08
N ILE A 117 -8.79 12.19 5.09
CA ILE A 117 -9.12 13.00 3.92
C ILE A 117 -8.04 14.06 3.62
N PRO A 118 -7.66 14.96 4.55
CA PRO A 118 -6.58 15.92 4.31
C PRO A 118 -5.22 15.23 4.16
N VAL A 119 -4.91 14.18 4.92
CA VAL A 119 -3.67 13.40 4.73
C VAL A 119 -3.65 12.73 3.36
N GLY A 120 -4.77 12.14 2.95
CA GLY A 120 -4.92 11.61 1.61
C GLY A 120 -4.74 12.69 0.54
N ALA A 121 -5.22 13.92 0.76
CA ALA A 121 -5.11 15.00 -0.22
C ALA A 121 -3.64 15.40 -0.45
N LEU A 122 -2.85 15.43 0.62
CA LEU A 122 -1.41 15.64 0.57
C LEU A 122 -0.67 14.51 -0.18
N ALA A 123 -1.23 13.29 -0.19
CA ALA A 123 -0.63 12.16 -0.91
C ALA A 123 -1.10 12.06 -2.38
N VAL A 124 -2.41 12.21 -2.64
CA VAL A 124 -2.98 12.03 -3.98
C VAL A 124 -2.61 13.19 -4.91
N GLY A 125 -2.57 14.43 -4.41
CA GLY A 125 -2.19 15.59 -5.21
C GLY A 125 -0.85 15.42 -5.94
N PRO A 126 0.26 15.15 -5.23
CA PRO A 126 1.57 14.87 -5.83
C PRO A 126 1.60 13.61 -6.72
N LEU A 127 0.80 12.59 -6.38
CA LEU A 127 0.70 11.38 -7.20
C LEU A 127 0.11 11.69 -8.57
N ILE A 128 -0.99 12.46 -8.62
CA ILE A 128 -1.64 12.87 -9.87
C ILE A 128 -0.77 13.89 -10.64
N ASP A 129 -0.10 14.82 -9.97
CA ASP A 129 0.92 15.70 -10.59
C ASP A 129 1.99 14.86 -11.28
N SER A 130 2.53 13.85 -10.60
CA SER A 130 3.58 12.99 -11.15
C SER A 130 3.05 12.11 -12.27
N TRP A 131 1.80 11.63 -12.18
CA TRP A 131 1.18 10.79 -13.20
C TRP A 131 0.96 11.50 -14.54
N ILE A 132 0.75 12.82 -14.50
CA ILE A 132 0.54 13.64 -15.70
C ILE A 132 1.84 14.29 -16.18
N TYR A 133 2.63 14.91 -15.30
CA TYR A 133 3.80 15.71 -15.68
C TYR A 133 5.12 14.93 -15.67
N GLN A 134 5.15 13.76 -15.03
CA GLN A 134 6.39 13.01 -14.78
C GLN A 134 6.14 11.50 -14.85
N SER A 135 5.32 11.04 -15.81
CA SER A 135 4.97 9.63 -15.97
C SER A 135 6.18 8.72 -16.11
N ASP A 136 7.28 9.25 -16.67
CA ASP A 136 8.53 8.52 -16.88
C ASP A 136 9.28 8.23 -15.57
N ALA A 137 9.02 9.02 -14.52
CA ALA A 137 9.53 8.78 -13.18
C ALA A 137 8.73 7.72 -12.40
N ILE A 138 7.56 7.33 -12.91
CA ILE A 138 6.71 6.28 -12.32
C ILE A 138 7.12 4.93 -12.91
N THR A 139 7.19 3.91 -12.06
CA THR A 139 7.46 2.54 -12.54
C THR A 139 6.37 2.08 -13.52
N LYS A 140 6.75 1.34 -14.57
CA LYS A 140 5.82 0.87 -15.61
C LYS A 140 4.60 0.13 -15.05
N SER A 141 4.79 -0.68 -14.01
CA SER A 141 3.71 -1.43 -13.35
C SER A 141 2.74 -0.52 -12.60
N GLN A 142 3.24 0.49 -11.89
CA GLN A 142 2.39 1.49 -11.22
C GLN A 142 1.65 2.36 -12.23
N LEU A 143 2.32 2.80 -13.30
CA LEU A 143 1.71 3.58 -14.37
C LEU A 143 0.57 2.77 -15.04
N ALA A 144 0.83 1.51 -15.38
CA ALA A 144 -0.19 0.62 -15.95
C ALA A 144 -1.38 0.41 -15.00
N ALA A 145 -1.14 0.34 -13.70
CA ALA A 145 -2.21 0.23 -12.70
C ALA A 145 -3.07 1.50 -12.65
N LEU A 146 -2.45 2.69 -12.57
CA LEU A 146 -3.16 3.98 -12.59
C LEU A 146 -3.98 4.15 -13.87
N ASP A 147 -3.40 3.83 -15.02
CA ASP A 147 -4.04 3.92 -16.33
C ASP A 147 -5.24 2.98 -16.43
N SER A 148 -5.07 1.75 -15.96
CA SER A 148 -6.14 0.75 -15.89
C SER A 148 -7.26 1.20 -14.96
N PHE A 149 -6.96 1.72 -13.78
CA PHE A 149 -8.00 2.18 -12.84
C PHE A 149 -8.77 3.41 -13.36
N CYS A 150 -8.11 4.29 -14.11
CA CYS A 150 -8.74 5.47 -14.69
C CYS A 150 -9.71 5.13 -15.83
N GLN A 151 -9.63 3.97 -16.48
CA GLN A 151 -10.59 3.56 -17.53
C GLN A 151 -10.74 4.55 -18.72
N LEU A 152 -9.87 5.56 -18.85
CA LEU A 152 -9.81 6.41 -20.03
C LEU A 152 -9.21 5.63 -21.21
N PRO A 153 -9.61 5.94 -22.46
CA PRO A 153 -8.95 5.38 -23.63
C PRO A 153 -7.45 5.69 -23.62
N THR A 154 -6.62 4.75 -24.09
CA THR A 154 -5.16 4.93 -24.15
C THR A 154 -4.75 6.18 -24.93
N SER A 155 -5.47 6.51 -26.01
CA SER A 155 -5.25 7.75 -26.78
C SER A 155 -5.52 9.02 -25.98
N VAL A 156 -6.50 9.01 -25.06
CA VAL A 156 -6.77 10.13 -24.16
C VAL A 156 -5.68 10.25 -23.10
N LEU A 157 -5.20 9.13 -22.56
CA LEU A 157 -4.12 9.10 -21.57
C LEU A 157 -2.80 9.62 -22.16
N HIS A 158 -2.48 9.27 -23.41
CA HIS A 158 -1.31 9.83 -24.11
C HIS A 158 -1.46 11.33 -24.31
N ARG A 159 -2.57 11.80 -24.90
CA ARG A 159 -2.83 13.24 -25.06
C ARG A 159 -2.78 13.99 -23.73
N MET A 160 -3.29 13.40 -22.66
CA MET A 160 -3.24 13.99 -21.32
C MET A 160 -1.81 14.26 -20.85
N ARG A 161 -0.88 13.36 -21.14
CA ARG A 161 0.54 13.50 -20.76
C ARG A 161 1.35 14.36 -21.74
N ASP A 162 0.90 14.47 -22.99
CA ASP A 162 1.60 15.24 -24.00
C ASP A 162 1.14 16.72 -23.98
N GLU A 163 -0.17 16.96 -23.94
CA GLU A 163 -0.75 18.30 -24.14
C GLU A 163 -0.93 19.10 -22.85
N ILE A 164 -1.18 18.45 -21.70
CA ILE A 164 -1.34 19.21 -20.43
C ILE A 164 0.01 19.81 -19.98
N PRO A 165 1.14 19.07 -20.04
CA PRO A 165 2.43 19.62 -19.67
C PRO A 165 3.03 20.60 -20.68
N SER A 166 2.57 20.61 -21.94
CA SER A 166 3.14 21.46 -23.00
C SER A 166 2.97 22.95 -22.75
N GLY A 167 2.02 23.34 -21.89
CA GLY A 167 1.70 24.74 -21.61
C GLY A 167 0.98 25.47 -22.75
N THR A 168 0.72 24.80 -23.88
CA THR A 168 0.03 25.36 -25.06
C THR A 168 -1.47 25.08 -25.05
N LEU A 169 -1.97 24.44 -23.99
CA LEU A 169 -3.34 23.95 -23.91
C LEU A 169 -4.33 25.10 -23.66
N VAL A 170 -5.29 25.26 -24.58
CA VAL A 170 -6.38 26.24 -24.42
C VAL A 170 -7.46 25.72 -23.47
N SER A 171 -7.77 24.42 -23.48
CA SER A 171 -8.77 23.80 -22.61
C SER A 171 -8.44 22.34 -22.29
N ARG A 172 -8.66 21.93 -21.04
CA ARG A 172 -8.54 20.53 -20.61
C ARG A 172 -9.68 19.66 -21.14
N CYS A 173 -10.84 20.23 -21.42
CA CYS A 173 -11.95 19.51 -22.03
C CYS A 173 -11.56 18.93 -23.40
N ASP A 174 -10.76 19.66 -24.17
CA ASP A 174 -10.24 19.20 -25.47
C ASP A 174 -9.22 18.07 -25.33
N VAL A 175 -8.63 17.86 -24.17
CA VAL A 175 -7.78 16.69 -23.93
C VAL A 175 -8.66 15.46 -23.71
N PHE A 176 -9.60 15.59 -22.77
CA PHE A 176 -10.37 14.48 -22.23
C PHE A 176 -11.54 14.03 -23.14
N HIS A 177 -12.23 14.96 -23.79
CA HIS A 177 -13.47 14.66 -24.51
C HIS A 177 -13.75 15.56 -25.73
N ARG A 178 -12.82 15.61 -26.70
CA ARG A 178 -13.02 16.31 -28.00
C ARG A 178 -14.34 15.92 -28.66
N GLY A 179 -15.13 16.92 -29.05
CA GLY A 179 -16.38 16.71 -29.78
C GLY A 179 -17.52 16.13 -28.93
N ARG A 180 -17.41 16.14 -27.59
CA ARG A 180 -18.48 15.76 -26.66
C ARG A 180 -18.71 16.85 -25.62
N THR A 181 -19.93 16.98 -25.15
CA THR A 181 -20.22 17.86 -24.00
C THR A 181 -19.69 17.23 -22.72
N CYS A 182 -19.35 18.06 -21.72
CA CYS A 182 -18.87 17.58 -20.42
C CYS A 182 -19.87 16.61 -19.78
N THR A 183 -21.18 16.92 -19.87
CA THR A 183 -22.25 16.08 -19.33
C THR A 183 -22.29 14.69 -19.97
N GLN A 184 -22.23 14.62 -21.30
CA GLN A 184 -22.21 13.34 -22.02
C GLN A 184 -20.97 12.51 -21.63
N PHE A 185 -19.81 13.15 -21.61
CA PHE A 185 -18.56 12.49 -21.20
C PHE A 185 -18.65 11.92 -19.77
N HIS A 186 -19.13 12.72 -18.82
CA HIS A 186 -19.23 12.30 -17.42
C HIS A 186 -20.25 11.19 -17.18
N LEU A 187 -21.38 11.18 -17.89
CA LEU A 187 -22.37 10.11 -17.82
C LEU A 187 -21.81 8.80 -18.38
N ASP A 188 -21.22 8.85 -19.58
CA ASP A 188 -20.58 7.68 -20.22
C ASP A 188 -19.46 7.12 -19.34
N TYR A 189 -18.60 8.01 -18.82
CA TYR A 189 -17.48 7.65 -17.98
C TYR A 189 -17.94 7.02 -16.67
N PHE A 190 -18.97 7.58 -16.02
CA PHE A 190 -19.52 7.04 -14.79
C PHE A 190 -20.07 5.62 -15.01
N ALA A 191 -20.85 5.40 -16.08
CA ALA A 191 -21.37 4.08 -16.41
C ALA A 191 -20.25 3.06 -16.68
N LYS A 192 -19.21 3.46 -17.43
CA LYS A 192 -18.04 2.62 -17.70
C LYS A 192 -17.25 2.31 -16.43
N GLY A 193 -17.00 3.32 -15.60
CA GLY A 193 -16.30 3.19 -14.31
C GLY A 193 -17.03 2.25 -13.36
N MET A 194 -18.35 2.41 -13.21
CA MET A 194 -19.16 1.50 -12.40
C MET A 194 -19.11 0.07 -12.91
N LYS A 195 -19.22 -0.16 -14.22
CA LYS A 195 -19.12 -1.50 -14.82
C LYS A 195 -17.75 -2.14 -14.55
N PHE A 196 -16.68 -1.38 -14.67
CA PHE A 196 -15.32 -1.85 -14.35
C PHE A 196 -15.16 -2.15 -12.86
N ALA A 197 -15.56 -1.24 -11.99
CA ALA A 197 -15.49 -1.41 -10.54
C ALA A 197 -16.26 -2.65 -10.10
N ILE A 198 -17.43 -2.90 -10.71
CA ILE A 198 -18.21 -4.09 -10.44
C ILE A 198 -17.44 -5.36 -10.82
N ARG A 199 -16.91 -5.41 -12.04
CA ARG A 199 -16.12 -6.56 -12.51
C ARG A 199 -14.89 -6.83 -11.65
N LEU A 200 -14.25 -5.77 -11.14
CA LEU A 200 -13.08 -5.87 -10.27
C LEU A 200 -13.44 -6.40 -8.88
N TYR A 201 -14.50 -5.88 -8.27
CA TYR A 201 -14.83 -6.20 -6.88
C TYR A 201 -15.72 -7.41 -6.68
N VAL A 202 -16.58 -7.81 -7.63
CA VAL A 202 -17.43 -9.02 -7.48
C VAL A 202 -16.58 -10.24 -7.09
N PRO A 203 -15.49 -10.59 -7.80
CA PRO A 203 -14.71 -11.79 -7.46
C PRO A 203 -14.05 -11.68 -6.09
N ILE A 204 -13.52 -10.50 -5.75
CA ILE A 204 -12.87 -10.23 -4.47
C ILE A 204 -13.88 -10.38 -3.32
N TYR A 205 -15.08 -9.80 -3.46
CA TYR A 205 -16.15 -9.89 -2.47
C TYR A 205 -16.72 -11.31 -2.38
N ALA A 206 -16.87 -12.02 -3.49
CA ALA A 206 -17.29 -13.41 -3.47
C ALA A 206 -16.31 -14.25 -2.62
N VAL A 207 -15.01 -14.17 -2.88
CA VAL A 207 -13.99 -14.92 -2.12
C VAL A 207 -13.91 -14.48 -0.66
N THR A 208 -13.94 -13.17 -0.38
CA THR A 208 -13.83 -12.62 0.99
C THR A 208 -15.10 -12.77 1.82
N VAL A 209 -16.27 -12.93 1.21
CA VAL A 209 -17.51 -13.30 1.91
C VAL A 209 -17.55 -14.81 2.11
N LEU A 210 -17.19 -15.60 1.10
CA LEU A 210 -17.21 -17.06 1.17
C LEU A 210 -16.19 -17.59 2.17
N ALA A 211 -14.92 -17.16 2.14
CA ALA A 211 -13.86 -17.80 2.95
C ALA A 211 -14.02 -17.65 4.48
N PRO A 212 -14.27 -16.46 5.06
CA PRO A 212 -14.40 -16.28 6.51
C PRO A 212 -15.79 -16.62 7.04
N LYS A 213 -16.83 -16.51 6.19
CA LYS A 213 -18.22 -16.78 6.59
C LYS A 213 -18.70 -18.17 6.19
N TYR A 214 -17.90 -18.99 5.51
CA TYR A 214 -18.20 -20.39 5.16
C TYR A 214 -18.78 -21.17 6.36
N LYS A 215 -18.14 -21.03 7.53
CA LYS A 215 -18.60 -21.68 8.77
C LYS A 215 -19.97 -21.17 9.25
N ARG A 216 -20.24 -19.87 9.15
CA ARG A 216 -21.56 -19.29 9.45
C ARG A 216 -22.60 -19.55 8.37
N TRP A 217 -22.18 -19.78 7.13
CA TRP A 217 -23.08 -20.04 6.01
C TRP A 217 -23.59 -21.49 6.02
N ILE A 218 -22.75 -22.41 6.53
CA ILE A 218 -23.11 -23.83 6.69
C ILE A 218 -23.74 -24.11 8.06
N TRP A 219 -23.27 -23.46 9.14
CA TRP A 219 -23.64 -23.80 10.52
C TRP A 219 -24.25 -22.63 11.33
N GLY A 220 -24.59 -21.51 10.69
CA GLY A 220 -25.09 -20.33 11.40
C GLY A 220 -26.13 -19.53 10.61
N PRO A 221 -26.62 -18.41 11.18
CA PRO A 221 -27.56 -17.55 10.48
C PRO A 221 -26.88 -16.93 9.26
N ARG A 222 -27.54 -17.07 8.10
CA ARG A 222 -27.04 -16.51 6.84
C ARG A 222 -26.88 -14.98 6.97
N PRO A 223 -25.76 -14.42 6.51
CA PRO A 223 -25.57 -12.97 6.57
C PRO A 223 -26.60 -12.28 5.67
N ALA A 224 -27.18 -11.19 6.16
CA ALA A 224 -28.10 -10.37 5.37
C ALA A 224 -27.40 -9.86 4.10
N LEU A 225 -27.97 -10.17 2.94
CA LEU A 225 -27.38 -9.85 1.63
C LEU A 225 -27.48 -8.36 1.31
N ALA A 226 -28.59 -7.70 1.66
CA ALA A 226 -28.81 -6.28 1.40
C ALA A 226 -27.69 -5.35 1.91
N PRO A 227 -27.25 -5.41 3.19
CA PRO A 227 -26.14 -4.57 3.67
C PRO A 227 -24.79 -4.92 3.03
N LEU A 228 -24.59 -6.17 2.59
CA LEU A 228 -23.38 -6.56 1.85
C LEU A 228 -23.37 -5.95 0.45
N VAL A 229 -24.50 -6.00 -0.26
CA VAL A 229 -24.68 -5.38 -1.58
C VAL A 229 -24.54 -3.85 -1.48
N ALA A 230 -25.14 -3.22 -0.46
CA ALA A 230 -25.00 -1.78 -0.24
C ALA A 230 -23.54 -1.37 0.01
N ARG A 231 -22.82 -2.12 0.86
CA ARG A 231 -21.38 -1.90 1.11
C ARG A 231 -20.55 -2.07 -0.16
N TYR A 232 -20.91 -3.04 -0.99
CA TYR A 232 -20.26 -3.31 -2.26
C TYR A 232 -20.49 -2.20 -3.29
N LEU A 233 -21.74 -1.76 -3.48
CA LEU A 233 -22.07 -0.67 -4.41
C LEU A 233 -21.42 0.64 -3.99
N ARG A 234 -21.36 0.90 -2.68
CA ARG A 234 -20.63 2.02 -2.10
C ARG A 234 -19.15 2.00 -2.47
N THR A 235 -18.51 0.84 -2.36
CA THR A 235 -17.13 0.61 -2.80
C THR A 235 -16.92 0.83 -4.30
N CYS A 236 -17.86 0.38 -5.13
CA CYS A 236 -17.79 0.61 -6.58
C CYS A 236 -17.96 2.09 -6.93
N CYS A 237 -18.88 2.77 -6.23
CA CYS A 237 -19.10 4.20 -6.35
C CYS A 237 -17.86 4.98 -5.93
N CYS A 238 -17.23 4.63 -4.80
CA CYS A 238 -15.97 5.25 -4.38
C CYS A 238 -14.89 5.14 -5.45
N LEU A 239 -14.65 3.93 -6.00
CA LEU A 239 -13.65 3.74 -7.06
C LEU A 239 -13.95 4.58 -8.31
N THR A 240 -15.22 4.69 -8.69
CA THR A 240 -15.64 5.51 -9.84
C THR A 240 -15.44 6.99 -9.55
N MET A 241 -15.81 7.45 -8.35
CA MET A 241 -15.69 8.84 -7.92
C MET A 241 -14.24 9.29 -7.77
N LEU A 242 -13.30 8.38 -7.49
CA LEU A 242 -11.86 8.69 -7.43
C LEU A 242 -11.34 9.33 -8.72
N TYR A 243 -11.93 9.03 -9.87
CA TYR A 243 -11.53 9.63 -11.14
C TYR A 243 -12.58 10.59 -11.69
N GLN A 244 -13.87 10.37 -11.38
CA GLN A 244 -14.94 11.27 -11.82
C GLN A 244 -14.80 12.67 -11.20
N VAL A 245 -14.47 12.76 -9.90
CA VAL A 245 -14.31 14.04 -9.19
C VAL A 245 -13.17 14.89 -9.79
N PRO A 246 -11.93 14.40 -9.93
CA PRO A 246 -10.86 15.20 -10.52
C PRO A 246 -11.11 15.57 -11.98
N LEU A 247 -11.75 14.69 -12.77
CA LEU A 247 -12.14 15.01 -14.15
C LEU A 247 -13.20 16.12 -14.18
N GLY A 248 -14.24 16.02 -13.33
CA GLY A 248 -15.29 17.04 -13.24
C GLY A 248 -14.74 18.39 -12.81
N PHE A 249 -13.85 18.40 -11.81
CA PHE A 249 -13.16 19.62 -11.40
C PHE A 249 -12.30 20.20 -12.53
N SER A 250 -11.61 19.35 -13.31
CA SER A 250 -10.80 19.80 -14.44
C SER A 250 -11.62 20.50 -15.53
N CYS A 251 -12.86 20.06 -15.76
CA CYS A 251 -13.82 20.65 -16.69
C CYS A 251 -14.40 21.99 -16.20
N LEU A 252 -14.57 22.15 -14.88
CA LEU A 252 -15.14 23.37 -14.27
C LEU A 252 -14.08 24.44 -13.97
N SER A 253 -12.83 24.04 -13.80
CA SER A 253 -11.75 24.93 -13.41
C SER A 253 -11.30 25.84 -14.58
N PRO A 254 -10.87 27.08 -14.31
CA PRO A 254 -10.27 27.96 -15.31
C PRO A 254 -9.00 27.38 -15.96
N SER A 255 -8.71 27.80 -17.21
CA SER A 255 -7.65 27.22 -18.05
C SER A 255 -6.27 27.87 -17.87
N ASP A 256 -6.15 28.87 -17.01
CA ASP A 256 -4.96 29.70 -16.82
C ASP A 256 -3.85 29.02 -16.02
N ARG A 257 -4.17 28.01 -15.18
CA ARG A 257 -3.19 27.35 -14.29
C ARG A 257 -3.30 25.82 -14.28
N HIS A 258 -3.05 25.18 -15.42
CA HIS A 258 -3.17 23.72 -15.60
C HIS A 258 -2.50 22.87 -14.50
N ARG A 259 -1.25 23.17 -14.12
CA ARG A 259 -0.55 22.38 -13.11
C ARG A 259 -1.14 22.53 -11.71
N ALA A 260 -1.55 23.74 -11.34
CA ALA A 260 -2.22 23.98 -10.08
C ALA A 260 -3.57 23.28 -10.04
N THR A 261 -4.35 23.36 -11.13
CA THR A 261 -5.62 22.63 -11.28
C THR A 261 -5.41 21.13 -11.16
N VAL A 262 -4.38 20.56 -11.78
CA VAL A 262 -4.07 19.12 -11.67
C VAL A 262 -3.79 18.70 -10.22
N ARG A 263 -2.99 19.48 -9.47
CA ARG A 263 -2.72 19.21 -8.06
C ARG A 263 -3.98 19.30 -7.21
N MET A 264 -4.80 20.32 -7.44
CA MET A 264 -6.08 20.50 -6.74
C MET A 264 -7.08 19.40 -7.08
N ALA A 265 -7.17 18.99 -8.35
CA ALA A 265 -7.97 17.85 -8.78
C ALA A 265 -7.54 16.57 -8.06
N GLY A 266 -6.22 16.33 -7.99
CA GLY A 266 -5.66 15.22 -7.23
C GLY A 266 -6.01 15.29 -5.74
N ALA A 267 -5.92 16.46 -5.11
CA ALA A 267 -6.35 16.63 -3.72
C ALA A 267 -7.86 16.33 -3.54
N LEU A 268 -8.72 16.86 -4.42
CA LEU A 268 -10.17 16.67 -4.37
C LEU A 268 -10.61 15.23 -4.63
N THR A 269 -9.74 14.39 -5.20
CA THR A 269 -9.98 12.96 -5.34
C THR A 269 -10.28 12.29 -4.00
N THR A 270 -9.78 12.82 -2.87
CA THR A 270 -10.08 12.27 -1.55
C THR A 270 -11.51 12.47 -1.09
N LEU A 271 -12.27 13.38 -1.71
CA LEU A 271 -13.70 13.51 -1.46
C LEU A 271 -14.45 12.22 -1.83
N ALA A 272 -13.93 11.43 -2.77
CA ALA A 272 -14.49 10.12 -3.09
C ALA A 272 -14.46 9.15 -1.89
N PHE A 273 -13.56 9.36 -0.92
CA PHE A 273 -13.50 8.55 0.30
C PHE A 273 -14.63 8.86 1.28
N LEU A 274 -15.36 9.98 1.14
CA LEU A 274 -16.58 10.22 1.91
C LEU A 274 -17.66 9.16 1.62
N ALA A 275 -17.66 8.63 0.39
CA ALA A 275 -18.54 7.52 0.05
C ALA A 275 -18.10 6.22 0.73
N GLU A 276 -16.84 6.03 1.13
CA GLU A 276 -16.30 4.74 1.55
C GLU A 276 -16.37 4.52 3.08
N HIS A 277 -16.45 3.26 3.50
CA HIS A 277 -16.43 2.92 4.92
C HIS A 277 -15.04 3.16 5.54
N GLU A 278 -14.99 3.73 6.75
CA GLU A 278 -13.78 4.08 7.50
C GLU A 278 -12.64 3.05 7.44
N HIS A 279 -12.88 1.82 7.88
CA HIS A 279 -11.91 0.73 7.80
C HIS A 279 -11.29 0.54 6.39
N ARG A 280 -12.06 0.77 5.32
CA ARG A 280 -11.59 0.61 3.95
C ARG A 280 -10.87 1.87 3.44
N ARG A 281 -11.28 3.06 3.88
CA ARG A 281 -10.59 4.34 3.58
C ARG A 281 -9.11 4.26 3.95
N GLY A 282 -8.80 3.87 5.19
CA GLY A 282 -7.42 3.77 5.66
C GLY A 282 -6.57 2.80 4.81
N SER A 283 -7.14 1.68 4.38
CA SER A 283 -6.42 0.73 3.51
C SER A 283 -6.13 1.30 2.12
N VAL A 284 -7.07 2.04 1.54
CA VAL A 284 -6.89 2.67 0.23
C VAL A 284 -5.89 3.83 0.32
N ILE A 285 -5.98 4.66 1.37
CA ILE A 285 -5.04 5.77 1.60
C ILE A 285 -3.62 5.26 1.85
N LYS A 286 -3.45 4.16 2.58
CA LYS A 286 -2.14 3.48 2.70
C LYS A 286 -1.58 3.12 1.33
N ALA A 287 -2.39 2.49 0.47
CA ALA A 287 -1.95 2.11 -0.87
C ALA A 287 -1.58 3.33 -1.73
N VAL A 288 -2.36 4.41 -1.66
CA VAL A 288 -2.01 5.69 -2.29
C VAL A 288 -0.69 6.21 -1.74
N GLY A 289 -0.52 6.25 -0.42
CA GLY A 289 0.70 6.71 0.25
C GLY A 289 1.93 5.92 -0.18
N VAL A 290 1.81 4.61 -0.42
CA VAL A 290 2.87 3.76 -0.96
C VAL A 290 3.29 4.24 -2.34
N TYR A 291 2.33 4.49 -3.24
CA TYR A 291 2.64 4.98 -4.59
C TYR A 291 3.24 6.39 -4.55
N THR A 292 2.68 7.30 -3.77
CA THR A 292 3.19 8.67 -3.62
C THR A 292 4.60 8.69 -3.04
N THR A 293 4.88 7.90 -2.00
CA THR A 293 6.21 7.85 -1.38
C THR A 293 7.25 7.35 -2.37
N GLY A 294 6.92 6.30 -3.12
CA GLY A 294 7.81 5.75 -4.14
C GLY A 294 8.12 6.74 -5.27
N THR A 295 7.11 7.46 -5.77
CA THR A 295 7.30 8.45 -6.85
C THR A 295 8.07 9.68 -6.37
N ILE A 296 7.77 10.20 -5.18
CA ILE A 296 8.52 11.31 -4.58
C ILE A 296 9.98 10.91 -4.34
N ALA A 297 10.24 9.71 -3.80
CA ALA A 297 11.60 9.23 -3.60
C ALA A 297 12.38 9.13 -4.91
N ALA A 298 11.77 8.62 -5.97
CA ALA A 298 12.38 8.58 -7.31
C ALA A 298 12.71 9.98 -7.84
N ARG A 299 11.78 10.94 -7.66
CA ARG A 299 11.99 12.34 -8.05
C ARG A 299 13.13 13.00 -7.28
N ILE A 300 13.21 12.79 -5.97
CA ILE A 300 14.29 13.32 -5.13
C ILE A 300 15.63 12.73 -5.57
N ALA A 301 15.68 11.42 -5.80
CA ALA A 301 16.90 10.76 -6.27
C ALA A 301 17.37 11.30 -7.63
N ALA A 302 16.43 11.53 -8.56
CA ALA A 302 16.73 12.13 -9.86
C ALA A 302 17.18 13.59 -9.74
N ALA A 303 16.47 14.41 -8.95
CA ALA A 303 16.79 15.83 -8.77
C ALA A 303 18.16 16.04 -8.10
N LEU A 304 18.55 15.15 -7.18
CA LEU A 304 19.85 15.17 -6.51
C LEU A 304 20.93 14.39 -7.28
N SER A 305 20.62 13.84 -8.47
CA SER A 305 21.54 13.02 -9.26
C SER A 305 22.23 11.92 -8.45
N LEU A 306 21.48 11.24 -7.57
CA LEU A 306 22.06 10.26 -6.65
C LEU A 306 22.59 9.05 -7.42
N PRO A 307 23.81 8.57 -7.12
CA PRO A 307 24.33 7.38 -7.76
C PRO A 307 23.51 6.14 -7.35
N PRO A 308 23.40 5.11 -8.22
CA PRO A 308 22.61 3.91 -7.93
C PRO A 308 22.99 3.20 -6.62
N LEU A 309 24.25 3.29 -6.22
CA LEU A 309 24.73 2.75 -4.95
C LEU A 309 24.15 3.51 -3.74
N ALA A 310 24.08 4.84 -3.80
CA ALA A 310 23.50 5.66 -2.74
C ALA A 310 22.00 5.38 -2.59
N VAL A 311 21.28 5.22 -3.71
CA VAL A 311 19.85 4.83 -3.68
C VAL A 311 19.67 3.47 -3.01
N LYS A 312 20.50 2.48 -3.35
CA LYS A 312 20.45 1.14 -2.73
C LYS A 312 20.73 1.19 -1.22
N LEU A 313 21.77 1.91 -0.81
CA LEU A 313 22.11 2.07 0.61
C LEU A 313 21.00 2.82 1.37
N GLY A 314 20.47 3.89 0.78
CA GLY A 314 19.33 4.63 1.33
C GLY A 314 18.10 3.75 1.52
N GLN A 315 17.76 2.90 0.53
CA GLN A 315 16.66 1.94 0.65
C GLN A 315 16.86 0.94 1.79
N ILE A 316 18.09 0.45 1.99
CA ILE A 316 18.43 -0.46 3.11
C ILE A 316 18.23 0.26 4.44
N VAL A 317 18.84 1.44 4.60
CA VAL A 317 18.74 2.22 5.84
C VAL A 317 17.28 2.53 6.16
N VAL A 318 16.53 3.07 5.20
CA VAL A 318 15.13 3.45 5.38
C VAL A 318 14.26 2.23 5.73
N LEU A 319 14.44 1.10 5.05
CA LEU A 319 13.68 -0.11 5.37
C LEU A 319 14.01 -0.65 6.76
N SER A 320 15.30 -0.73 7.11
CA SER A 320 15.75 -1.22 8.40
C SER A 320 15.23 -0.34 9.53
N THR A 321 15.28 0.99 9.39
CA THR A 321 14.72 1.94 10.36
C THR A 321 13.20 1.79 10.47
N ALA A 322 12.49 1.69 9.34
CA ALA A 322 11.04 1.51 9.36
C ALA A 322 10.62 0.20 10.04
N MET A 323 11.32 -0.91 9.77
CA MET A 323 11.07 -2.19 10.42
C MET A 323 11.41 -2.18 11.91
N ALA A 324 12.47 -1.47 12.31
CA ALA A 324 12.78 -1.26 13.73
C ALA A 324 11.62 -0.55 14.45
N VAL A 325 11.05 0.50 13.85
CA VAL A 325 9.89 1.22 14.40
C VAL A 325 8.67 0.31 14.52
N ILE A 326 8.33 -0.41 13.45
CA ILE A 326 7.16 -1.32 13.42
C ILE A 326 7.28 -2.42 14.50
N PHE A 327 8.48 -2.97 14.72
CA PHE A 327 8.70 -4.04 15.69
C PHE A 327 8.98 -3.55 17.10
N ARG A 328 9.30 -2.26 17.31
CA ARG A 328 9.47 -1.66 18.63
C ARG A 328 8.13 -1.52 19.38
N ARG A 329 7.00 -1.36 18.67
CA ARG A 329 5.66 -1.34 19.27
C ARG A 329 4.67 -2.12 18.40
N THR A 330 4.20 -3.25 18.91
CA THR A 330 3.18 -4.05 18.23
C THR A 330 1.79 -3.41 18.36
N THR A 331 1.39 -2.58 17.41
CA THR A 331 -0.04 -2.26 17.12
C THR A 331 -0.88 -3.54 16.94
N PRO A 332 -2.23 -3.53 17.10
CA PRO A 332 -3.07 -4.72 16.91
C PRO A 332 -2.93 -5.42 15.54
N ASN A 333 -2.53 -4.69 14.49
CA ASN A 333 -2.26 -5.28 13.16
C ASN A 333 -0.86 -5.91 13.09
N SER A 334 0.16 -5.24 13.63
CA SER A 334 1.49 -5.83 13.77
C SER A 334 1.53 -6.97 14.78
N SER A 335 0.66 -7.00 15.79
CA SER A 335 0.60 -8.09 16.78
C SER A 335 0.15 -9.40 16.14
N ARG A 336 -0.64 -9.35 15.06
CA ARG A 336 -0.98 -10.52 14.25
C ARG A 336 0.22 -11.03 13.45
N MET A 337 1.02 -10.12 12.89
CA MET A 337 2.25 -10.44 12.18
C MET A 337 3.32 -10.98 13.14
N THR A 338 3.54 -10.32 14.27
CA THR A 338 4.41 -10.77 15.37
C THR A 338 3.95 -12.11 15.92
N ARG A 339 2.64 -12.35 16.07
CA ARG A 339 2.10 -13.66 16.46
C ARG A 339 2.37 -14.74 15.41
N MET A 340 2.28 -14.42 14.11
CA MET A 340 2.65 -15.35 13.04
C MET A 340 4.16 -15.63 13.00
N LEU A 341 4.98 -14.62 13.29
CA LEU A 341 6.44 -14.74 13.30
C LEU A 341 6.96 -15.47 14.54
N ASN A 342 6.39 -15.17 15.72
CA ASN A 342 6.83 -15.68 17.01
C ASN A 342 6.11 -16.96 17.41
N GLY A 343 4.91 -17.21 16.87
CA GLY A 343 4.08 -18.38 17.20
C GLY A 343 3.30 -18.26 18.51
N TYR A 344 3.41 -17.15 19.23
CA TYR A 344 2.67 -16.88 20.47
C TYR A 344 2.39 -15.37 20.60
N SER A 345 1.52 -15.01 21.55
CA SER A 345 1.13 -13.62 21.84
C SER A 345 2.12 -13.00 22.83
N ASP A 346 2.81 -11.92 22.47
CA ASP A 346 3.52 -11.09 23.45
C ASP A 346 2.47 -10.34 24.30
N GLN A 347 1.98 -11.01 25.33
CA GLN A 347 1.08 -10.45 26.33
C GLN A 347 1.84 -10.04 27.61
N LEU A 348 3.17 -9.86 27.52
CA LEU A 348 4.06 -9.65 28.66
C LEU A 348 4.45 -8.18 28.90
N ALA A 349 3.80 -7.22 28.26
CA ALA A 349 4.05 -5.80 28.47
C ALA A 349 2.81 -5.02 29.00
N SER A 350 1.83 -5.71 29.60
CA SER A 350 0.63 -5.06 30.17
C SER A 350 0.38 -5.39 31.64
N THR A 351 1.37 -5.86 32.39
CA THR A 351 1.18 -6.26 33.80
C THR A 351 1.90 -5.40 34.84
N GLU A 352 2.38 -4.19 34.50
CA GLU A 352 2.93 -3.29 35.53
C GLU A 352 2.32 -1.87 35.60
N ASP A 353 1.58 -1.38 34.59
CA ASP A 353 1.02 -0.02 34.65
C ASP A 353 -0.49 0.07 34.99
N ASP A 354 -1.24 -1.05 35.00
CA ASP A 354 -2.65 -1.06 35.42
C ASP A 354 -2.85 -1.28 36.94
N ALA A 355 -1.77 -1.35 37.72
CA ALA A 355 -1.83 -1.45 39.18
C ALA A 355 -1.87 -0.08 39.90
N LYS A 356 -1.80 1.04 39.15
CA LYS A 356 -1.95 2.40 39.71
C LYS A 356 -2.62 3.34 38.71
N ARG A 357 -3.94 3.21 38.53
CA ARG A 357 -4.84 4.36 38.32
C ARG A 357 -6.28 4.00 38.56
#